data_AF-A0A2N5A9M1-F1
#
_entry.id   AF-A0A2N5A9M1-F1
#
_cell.length_a   1.000
_cell.length_b   1.000
_cell.length_c   1.000
_cell.angle_alpha   90.00
_cell.angle_beta   90.00
_cell.angle_gamma   90.00
#
_symmetry.space_group_name_H-M   'P 1'
#
loop_
_entity.id
_entity.type
_entity.pdbx_description
1 polymer ?
#
loop_
_entity_poly.entity_id
_entity_poly.type
_entity_poly.pdbx_seq_one_letter_code
_entity_poly.pdbx_strand_id
1 'polypeptide(L)'
;IEAGAPCAVFASANAAHPQALLQAGLAQECQGFAGNQLMLTARRSPDNDGLDWLALLSTPRLRLATSTPGCDPSGDYTWQLFARIEAHYPGLGNAIAGRAQPRVGGRDSLSVPPGEIAGAWLIRQNLADLFIGYAHYGPALAACDDLRTLTIPAPWNIRCDYQLARLRADPAALALYRFILGDVGQGYLRQAGFMPFSDAE
;
A
#
# COMPACT_ATOMS: atom_id res chain seq x y z
N ILE A 1 15.93 -9.87 -9.05
CA ILE A 1 17.22 -9.41 -8.49
C ILE A 1 18.02 -10.61 -8.01
N GLU A 2 17.49 -11.39 -7.07
CA GLU A 2 18.16 -12.62 -6.57
C GLU A 2 18.39 -13.67 -7.67
N ALA A 3 17.48 -13.76 -8.66
CA ALA A 3 17.65 -14.58 -9.86
C ALA A 3 18.57 -13.94 -10.93
N GLY A 4 19.36 -12.91 -10.60
CA GLY A 4 20.33 -12.29 -11.51
C GLY A 4 19.82 -11.17 -12.42
N ALA A 5 18.54 -10.78 -12.32
CA ALA A 5 18.00 -9.67 -13.11
C ALA A 5 18.74 -8.34 -12.78
N PRO A 6 19.20 -7.57 -13.79
CA PRO A 6 19.97 -6.35 -13.59
C PRO A 6 19.13 -5.27 -12.90
N CYS A 7 19.69 -4.67 -11.85
CA CYS A 7 19.06 -3.59 -11.10
C CYS A 7 20.14 -2.70 -10.50
N ALA A 8 19.98 -1.37 -10.62
CA ALA A 8 20.93 -0.39 -10.09
C ALA A 8 20.47 0.18 -8.75
N VAL A 9 19.17 0.50 -8.66
CA VAL A 9 18.49 1.01 -7.47
C VAL A 9 17.14 0.29 -7.38
N PHE A 10 16.78 -0.19 -6.19
CA PHE A 10 15.55 -0.90 -5.91
C PHE A 10 14.76 -0.15 -4.85
N ALA A 11 13.57 0.35 -5.19
CA ALA A 11 12.65 0.99 -4.26
C ALA A 11 11.54 0.00 -3.89
N SER A 12 11.26 -0.15 -2.61
CA SER A 12 10.23 -1.06 -2.11
C SER A 12 9.33 -0.36 -1.10
N ALA A 13 8.03 -0.66 -1.18
CA ALA A 13 7.05 -0.24 -0.17
C ALA A 13 7.13 -1.05 1.13
N ASN A 14 8.00 -2.08 1.17
CA ASN A 14 8.29 -2.89 2.35
C ASN A 14 9.79 -2.90 2.62
N ALA A 15 10.18 -2.36 3.78
CA ALA A 15 11.55 -2.32 4.26
C ALA A 15 12.24 -3.69 4.31
N ALA A 16 11.50 -4.78 4.50
CA ALA A 16 12.08 -6.12 4.52
C ALA A 16 12.75 -6.50 3.20
N HIS A 17 12.23 -6.04 2.05
CA HIS A 17 12.81 -6.43 0.74
C HIS A 17 14.21 -5.82 0.50
N PRO A 18 14.42 -4.49 0.65
CA PRO A 18 15.75 -3.89 0.56
C PRO A 18 16.72 -4.45 1.61
N GLN A 19 16.26 -4.66 2.84
CA GLN A 19 17.09 -5.22 3.91
C GLN A 19 17.56 -6.65 3.61
N ALA A 20 16.69 -7.49 3.04
CA ALA A 20 17.08 -8.83 2.60
C ALA A 20 18.19 -8.78 1.53
N LEU A 21 18.10 -7.84 0.57
CA LEU A 21 19.16 -7.64 -0.43
C LEU A 21 20.47 -7.17 0.19
N LEU A 22 20.42 -6.30 1.21
CA LEU A 22 21.61 -5.85 1.93
C LEU A 22 22.26 -7.01 2.71
N GLN A 23 21.46 -7.80 3.43
CA GLN A 23 21.93 -8.97 4.18
C GLN A 23 22.53 -10.05 3.26
N ALA A 24 21.99 -10.21 2.05
CA ALA A 24 22.53 -11.12 1.05
C ALA A 24 23.78 -10.58 0.33
N GLY A 25 24.25 -9.36 0.65
CA GLY A 25 25.38 -8.70 -0.02
C GLY A 25 25.09 -8.25 -1.46
N LEU A 26 23.81 -8.23 -1.85
CA LEU A 26 23.36 -7.80 -3.19
C LEU A 26 23.13 -6.29 -3.28
N ALA A 27 22.84 -5.64 -2.15
CA ALA A 27 22.79 -4.19 -2.03
C ALA A 27 24.03 -3.65 -1.30
N GLN A 28 24.51 -2.48 -1.74
CA GLN A 28 25.60 -1.74 -1.10
C GLN A 28 25.12 -0.93 0.10
N GLU A 29 23.89 -0.44 0.03
CA GLU A 29 23.32 0.50 0.98
C GLU A 29 21.79 0.45 0.91
N CYS A 30 21.12 0.63 2.05
CA CYS A 30 19.68 0.79 2.13
C CYS A 30 19.31 1.98 3.02
N GLN A 31 18.39 2.83 2.58
CA GLN A 31 17.86 3.95 3.37
C GLN A 31 16.35 4.07 3.24
N GLY A 32 15.71 4.49 4.33
CA GLY A 32 14.31 4.91 4.32
C GLY A 32 14.13 6.18 3.49
N PHE A 33 13.07 6.24 2.68
CA PHE A 33 12.84 7.40 1.82
C PHE A 33 11.40 7.93 1.82
N ALA A 34 10.43 7.12 2.25
CA ALA A 34 9.04 7.54 2.39
C ALA A 34 8.29 6.66 3.40
N GLY A 35 7.16 7.16 3.87
CA GLY A 35 6.17 6.43 4.63
C GLY A 35 4.81 6.46 3.93
N ASN A 36 3.96 5.50 4.29
CA ASN A 36 2.55 5.49 3.94
C ASN A 36 1.73 4.82 5.04
N GLN A 37 0.43 4.81 4.84
CA GLN A 37 -0.51 4.08 5.68
C GLN A 37 -1.67 3.57 4.83
N LEU A 38 -2.45 2.64 5.37
CA LEU A 38 -3.62 2.12 4.68
C LEU A 38 -4.82 3.07 4.81
N MET A 39 -5.68 3.03 3.80
CA MET A 39 -6.95 3.74 3.73
C MET A 39 -7.99 2.82 3.10
N LEU A 40 -9.24 2.97 3.54
CA LEU A 40 -10.38 2.28 2.93
C LEU A 40 -11.02 3.18 1.88
N THR A 41 -11.21 2.66 0.68
CA THR A 41 -12.07 3.25 -0.35
C THR A 41 -13.37 2.46 -0.42
N ALA A 42 -14.51 3.14 -0.47
CA ALA A 42 -15.82 2.52 -0.50
C ALA A 42 -16.70 3.16 -1.57
N ARG A 43 -17.59 2.35 -2.16
CA ARG A 43 -18.67 2.84 -3.01
C ARG A 43 -19.66 3.67 -2.18
N ARG A 44 -20.01 4.87 -2.68
CA ARG A 44 -21.12 5.63 -2.11
C ARG A 44 -22.45 4.93 -2.34
N SER A 45 -23.24 4.86 -1.28
CA SER A 45 -24.64 4.47 -1.34
C SER A 45 -25.34 4.91 -0.06
N PRO A 46 -26.67 5.11 -0.08
CA PRO A 46 -27.43 5.42 1.14
C PRO A 46 -27.16 4.44 2.29
N ASP A 47 -26.96 3.17 1.97
CA ASP A 47 -26.68 2.10 2.92
C ASP A 47 -25.27 2.15 3.53
N ASN A 48 -24.30 2.72 2.82
CA ASN A 48 -22.88 2.75 3.23
C ASN A 48 -22.47 4.09 3.83
N ASP A 49 -23.12 5.19 3.44
CA ASP A 49 -22.63 6.56 3.67
C ASP A 49 -22.59 6.95 5.16
N GLY A 50 -23.42 6.33 6.00
CA GLY A 50 -23.41 6.52 7.46
C GLY A 50 -22.43 5.60 8.22
N LEU A 51 -21.84 4.60 7.56
CA LEU A 51 -20.96 3.63 8.21
C LEU A 51 -19.52 4.15 8.29
N ASP A 52 -18.86 3.82 9.41
CA ASP A 52 -17.42 4.00 9.58
C ASP A 52 -16.61 2.88 8.90
N TRP A 53 -15.28 3.00 8.95
CA TRP A 53 -14.39 2.06 8.28
C TRP A 53 -14.56 0.61 8.77
N LEU A 54 -14.74 0.40 10.07
CA LEU A 54 -14.83 -0.94 10.66
C LEU A 54 -16.21 -1.55 10.42
N ALA A 55 -17.27 -0.75 10.48
CA ALA A 55 -18.62 -1.18 10.15
C ALA A 55 -18.74 -1.58 8.67
N LEU A 56 -18.12 -0.83 7.76
CA LEU A 56 -18.01 -1.21 6.34
C LEU A 56 -17.26 -2.54 6.18
N LEU A 57 -16.08 -2.68 6.80
CA LEU A 57 -15.33 -3.94 6.77
C LEU A 57 -16.07 -5.09 7.46
N SER A 58 -16.92 -4.83 8.43
CA SER A 58 -17.72 -5.87 9.12
C SER A 58 -18.95 -6.29 8.32
N THR A 59 -19.37 -5.52 7.33
CA THR A 59 -20.60 -5.78 6.57
C THR A 59 -20.40 -6.91 5.55
N PRO A 60 -20.99 -8.12 5.74
CA PRO A 60 -20.63 -9.29 4.94
C PRO A 60 -21.04 -9.21 3.47
N ARG A 61 -22.10 -8.44 3.17
CA ARG A 61 -22.61 -8.24 1.81
C ARG A 61 -21.72 -7.36 0.93
N LEU A 62 -20.82 -6.57 1.51
CA LEU A 62 -19.93 -5.67 0.74
C LEU A 62 -18.70 -6.43 0.28
N ARG A 63 -18.44 -6.46 -1.03
CA ARG A 63 -17.28 -7.17 -1.58
C ARG A 63 -16.00 -6.38 -1.32
N LEU A 64 -15.07 -6.97 -0.57
CA LEU A 64 -13.79 -6.36 -0.21
C LEU A 64 -12.70 -6.85 -1.15
N ALA A 65 -12.14 -5.93 -1.95
CA ALA A 65 -10.97 -6.18 -2.75
C ALA A 65 -9.69 -5.68 -2.07
N THR A 66 -8.58 -6.33 -2.38
CA THR A 66 -7.24 -6.00 -1.86
C THR A 66 -6.19 -6.18 -2.94
N SER A 67 -5.00 -5.64 -2.70
CA SER A 67 -3.79 -6.14 -3.35
C SER A 67 -3.47 -7.58 -2.94
N THR A 68 -2.71 -8.29 -3.76
CA THR A 68 -2.34 -9.69 -3.57
C THR A 68 -1.15 -9.85 -2.62
N PRO A 69 -1.33 -10.46 -1.43
CA PRO A 69 -0.24 -10.70 -0.48
C PRO A 69 0.89 -11.55 -1.08
N GLY A 70 2.11 -11.32 -0.64
CA GLY A 70 3.34 -11.93 -1.13
C GLY A 70 3.79 -11.44 -2.52
N CYS A 71 2.92 -10.79 -3.28
CA CYS A 71 3.27 -10.16 -4.56
C CYS A 71 3.37 -8.64 -4.45
N ASP A 72 2.48 -8.03 -3.66
CA ASP A 72 2.38 -6.59 -3.44
C ASP A 72 2.37 -6.30 -1.93
N PRO A 73 3.31 -5.48 -1.41
CA PRO A 73 3.34 -5.03 -0.01
C PRO A 73 2.00 -4.51 0.53
N SER A 74 1.19 -3.83 -0.29
CA SER A 74 -0.13 -3.35 0.15
C SER A 74 -1.03 -4.51 0.56
N GLY A 75 -0.88 -5.68 -0.08
CA GLY A 75 -1.57 -6.91 0.29
C GLY A 75 -1.07 -7.43 1.64
N ASP A 76 0.25 -7.51 1.83
CA ASP A 76 0.84 -7.95 3.11
C ASP A 76 0.38 -7.09 4.28
N TYR A 77 0.41 -5.76 4.11
CA TYR A 77 -0.07 -4.82 5.12
C TYR A 77 -1.56 -4.95 5.38
N THR A 78 -2.36 -5.27 4.37
CA THR A 78 -3.80 -5.52 4.57
C THR A 78 -4.04 -6.75 5.45
N TRP A 79 -3.23 -7.80 5.33
CA TRP A 79 -3.33 -8.97 6.19
C TRP A 79 -2.86 -8.68 7.62
N GLN A 80 -1.84 -7.84 7.79
CA GLN A 80 -1.44 -7.35 9.11
C GLN A 80 -2.54 -6.53 9.78
N LEU A 81 -3.26 -5.69 9.02
CA LEU A 81 -4.43 -4.97 9.51
C LEU A 81 -5.52 -5.94 9.99
N PHE A 82 -5.82 -7.00 9.23
CA PHE A 82 -6.79 -8.01 9.66
C PHE A 82 -6.36 -8.72 10.95
N ALA A 83 -5.07 -9.06 11.07
CA ALA A 83 -4.54 -9.64 12.31
C ALA A 83 -4.66 -8.68 13.51
N ARG A 84 -4.43 -7.37 13.31
CA ARG A 84 -4.64 -6.37 14.37
C ARG A 84 -6.12 -6.24 14.75
N ILE A 85 -7.03 -6.28 13.78
CA ILE A 85 -8.48 -6.32 14.04
C ILE A 85 -8.83 -7.55 14.87
N GLU A 86 -8.34 -8.73 14.48
CA GLU A 86 -8.58 -9.99 15.20
C GLU A 86 -8.10 -9.94 16.66
N ALA A 87 -6.92 -9.36 16.90
CA ALA A 87 -6.35 -9.28 18.24
C ALA A 87 -7.21 -8.49 19.25
N HIS A 88 -8.03 -7.55 18.76
CA HIS A 88 -8.92 -6.76 19.60
C HIS A 88 -10.39 -7.20 19.51
N TYR A 89 -10.80 -7.76 18.36
CA TYR A 89 -12.13 -8.28 18.09
C TYR A 89 -12.02 -9.74 17.62
N PRO A 90 -11.90 -10.71 18.54
CA PRO A 90 -11.78 -12.12 18.19
C PRO A 90 -12.92 -12.60 17.28
N GLY A 91 -12.57 -13.29 16.21
CA GLY A 91 -13.45 -13.76 15.15
C GLY A 91 -13.67 -12.76 14.01
N LEU A 92 -13.53 -11.46 14.26
CA LEU A 92 -13.87 -10.43 13.26
C LEU A 92 -12.77 -10.29 12.18
N GLY A 93 -11.51 -10.18 12.59
CA GLY A 93 -10.41 -10.00 11.63
C GLY A 93 -10.28 -11.21 10.69
N ASN A 94 -10.42 -12.41 11.25
CA ASN A 94 -10.45 -13.65 10.48
C ASN A 94 -11.66 -13.73 9.53
N ALA A 95 -12.85 -13.29 9.96
CA ALA A 95 -14.03 -13.24 9.09
C ALA A 95 -13.86 -12.24 7.93
N ILE A 96 -13.22 -11.09 8.18
CA ILE A 96 -12.89 -10.10 7.15
C ILE A 96 -11.85 -10.66 6.17
N ALA A 97 -10.79 -11.29 6.68
CA ALA A 97 -9.75 -11.90 5.86
C ALA A 97 -10.31 -13.03 4.97
N GLY A 98 -11.19 -13.88 5.51
CA GLY A 98 -11.77 -15.01 4.77
C GLY A 98 -12.66 -14.61 3.59
N ARG A 99 -13.17 -13.38 3.56
CA ARG A 99 -13.98 -12.83 2.45
C ARG A 99 -13.24 -11.83 1.57
N ALA A 100 -12.01 -11.45 1.93
CA ALA A 100 -11.18 -10.54 1.17
C ALA A 100 -10.78 -11.18 -0.17
N GLN A 101 -10.78 -10.38 -1.23
CA GLN A 101 -10.52 -10.85 -2.59
C GLN A 101 -9.26 -10.16 -3.13
N PRO A 102 -8.13 -10.87 -3.22
CA PRO A 102 -6.94 -10.40 -3.94
C PRO A 102 -7.30 -10.16 -5.41
N ARG A 103 -7.42 -8.89 -5.83
CA ARG A 103 -7.86 -8.53 -7.18
C ARG A 103 -6.76 -7.89 -8.03
N VAL A 104 -5.73 -7.30 -7.42
CA VAL A 104 -4.67 -6.53 -8.10
C VAL A 104 -3.29 -6.82 -7.48
N GLY A 105 -2.21 -6.44 -8.17
CA GLY A 105 -0.84 -6.52 -7.64
C GLY A 105 -0.17 -7.90 -7.68
N GLY A 106 -0.93 -8.96 -7.98
CA GLY A 106 -0.38 -10.30 -8.23
C GLY A 106 -0.09 -10.58 -9.70
N ARG A 107 0.73 -11.60 -9.98
CA ARG A 107 1.09 -12.04 -11.34
C ARG A 107 -0.14 -12.40 -12.19
N ASP A 108 -1.11 -13.07 -11.57
CA ASP A 108 -2.35 -13.52 -12.21
C ASP A 108 -3.56 -12.65 -11.82
N SER A 109 -3.31 -11.48 -11.23
CA SER A 109 -4.36 -10.53 -10.83
C SER A 109 -4.82 -9.67 -12.01
N LEU A 110 -5.92 -8.92 -11.82
CA LEU A 110 -6.40 -7.98 -12.82
C LEU A 110 -5.36 -6.88 -13.07
N SER A 111 -5.20 -6.50 -14.34
CA SER A 111 -4.38 -5.36 -14.73
C SER A 111 -5.20 -4.08 -14.67
N VAL A 112 -4.83 -3.17 -13.78
CA VAL A 112 -5.44 -1.84 -13.68
C VAL A 112 -4.97 -1.01 -14.88
N PRO A 113 -5.88 -0.35 -15.63
CA PRO A 113 -5.49 0.47 -16.77
C PRO A 113 -4.52 1.59 -16.39
N PRO A 114 -3.61 2.01 -17.30
CA PRO A 114 -2.73 3.14 -17.05
C PRO A 114 -3.52 4.41 -16.69
N GLY A 115 -3.09 5.11 -15.64
CA GLY A 115 -3.73 6.34 -15.16
C GLY A 115 -4.90 6.13 -14.19
N GLU A 116 -5.37 4.90 -14.01
CA GLU A 116 -6.43 4.58 -13.05
C GLU A 116 -5.89 4.27 -11.65
N ILE A 117 -6.64 4.66 -10.62
CA ILE A 117 -6.38 4.25 -9.24
C ILE A 117 -7.16 2.95 -8.98
N ALA A 118 -6.46 1.89 -8.56
CA ALA A 118 -7.02 0.55 -8.42
C ALA A 118 -8.37 0.49 -7.69
N GLY A 119 -8.49 1.16 -6.53
CA GLY A 119 -9.73 1.19 -5.75
C GLY A 119 -10.90 1.80 -6.51
N ALA A 120 -10.68 2.95 -7.18
CA ALA A 120 -11.72 3.58 -8.00
C ALA A 120 -12.11 2.70 -9.18
N TRP A 121 -11.14 2.16 -9.90
CA TRP A 121 -11.38 1.32 -11.06
C TRP A 121 -12.16 0.05 -10.71
N LEU A 122 -11.72 -0.71 -9.68
CA LEU A 122 -12.41 -1.93 -9.24
C LEU A 122 -13.87 -1.66 -8.85
N ILE A 123 -14.12 -0.56 -8.14
CA ILE A 123 -15.48 -0.17 -7.73
C ILE A 123 -16.31 0.24 -8.95
N ARG A 124 -15.78 1.05 -9.88
CA ARG A 124 -16.51 1.48 -11.09
C ARG A 124 -16.82 0.33 -12.04
N GLN A 125 -15.93 -0.65 -12.14
CA GLN A 125 -16.16 -1.88 -12.91
C GLN A 125 -17.09 -2.88 -12.19
N ASN A 126 -17.64 -2.50 -11.04
CA ASN A 126 -18.51 -3.35 -10.22
C ASN A 126 -17.85 -4.67 -9.79
N LEU A 127 -16.53 -4.67 -9.62
CA LEU A 127 -15.75 -5.83 -9.18
C LEU A 127 -15.58 -5.87 -7.66
N ALA A 128 -15.80 -4.74 -6.98
CA ALA A 128 -15.76 -4.60 -5.54
C ALA A 128 -16.70 -3.48 -5.07
N ASP A 129 -16.94 -3.44 -3.77
CA ASP A 129 -17.64 -2.34 -3.09
C ASP A 129 -16.68 -1.58 -2.15
N LEU A 130 -15.66 -2.28 -1.64
CA LEU A 130 -14.60 -1.79 -0.77
C LEU A 130 -13.23 -2.13 -1.36
N PHE A 131 -12.24 -1.26 -1.18
CA PHE A 131 -10.84 -1.52 -1.48
C PHE A 131 -9.93 -0.97 -0.39
N ILE A 132 -8.98 -1.77 0.09
CA ILE A 132 -7.91 -1.29 0.99
C ILE A 132 -6.67 -1.01 0.16
N GLY A 133 -6.18 0.23 0.22
CA GLY A 133 -4.98 0.68 -0.50
C GLY A 133 -4.25 1.79 0.26
N TYR A 134 -3.24 2.40 -0.37
CA TYR A 134 -2.44 3.44 0.27
C TYR A 134 -3.16 4.79 0.37
N ALA A 135 -2.96 5.47 1.50
CA ALA A 135 -3.62 6.73 1.84
C ALA A 135 -3.20 7.92 0.97
N HIS A 136 -2.02 7.89 0.33
CA HIS A 136 -1.57 8.98 -0.54
C HIS A 136 -2.49 9.20 -1.77
N TYR A 137 -3.28 8.20 -2.16
CA TYR A 137 -4.33 8.34 -3.19
C TYR A 137 -5.61 9.02 -2.67
N GLY A 138 -5.74 9.20 -1.35
CA GLY A 138 -6.93 9.73 -0.68
C GLY A 138 -7.46 11.03 -1.28
N PRO A 139 -6.63 12.07 -1.52
CA PRO A 139 -7.11 13.32 -2.11
C PRO A 139 -7.75 13.14 -3.49
N ALA A 140 -7.15 12.33 -4.37
CA ALA A 140 -7.68 12.08 -5.71
C ALA A 140 -8.98 11.27 -5.66
N LEU A 141 -9.06 10.29 -4.76
CA LEU A 141 -10.26 9.47 -4.57
C LEU A 141 -11.40 10.25 -3.89
N ALA A 142 -11.09 11.16 -2.97
CA ALA A 142 -12.07 12.01 -2.30
C ALA A 142 -12.73 13.03 -3.24
N ALA A 143 -12.08 13.37 -4.36
CA ALA A 143 -12.63 14.21 -5.42
C ALA A 143 -13.64 13.48 -6.32
N CYS A 144 -13.84 12.17 -6.13
CA CYS A 144 -14.79 11.37 -6.89
C CYS A 144 -16.14 11.28 -6.19
N ASP A 145 -17.20 11.79 -6.82
CA ASP A 145 -18.56 11.83 -6.23
C ASP A 145 -19.18 10.44 -6.02
N ASP A 146 -18.68 9.39 -6.68
CA ASP A 146 -19.15 8.01 -6.53
C ASP A 146 -18.44 7.22 -5.42
N LEU A 147 -17.43 7.82 -4.77
CA LEU A 147 -16.55 7.16 -3.81
C LEU A 147 -16.53 7.88 -2.45
N ARG A 148 -16.19 7.11 -1.42
CA ARG A 148 -15.81 7.58 -0.09
C ARG A 148 -14.44 7.03 0.27
N THR A 149 -13.61 7.89 0.82
CA THR A 149 -12.34 7.51 1.45
C THR A 149 -12.49 7.60 2.96
N LEU A 150 -12.12 6.54 3.67
CA LEU A 150 -12.16 6.49 5.13
C LEU A 150 -10.76 6.18 5.67
N THR A 151 -10.30 7.04 6.58
CA THR A 151 -9.05 6.82 7.31
C THR A 151 -9.19 5.61 8.24
N ILE A 152 -8.17 4.77 8.26
CA ILE A 152 -8.03 3.72 9.27
C ILE A 152 -7.21 4.30 10.43
N PRO A 153 -7.71 4.32 11.68
CA PRO A 153 -7.07 5.04 12.77
C PRO A 153 -5.81 4.34 13.30
N ALA A 154 -4.92 5.11 13.93
CA ALA A 154 -3.56 4.73 14.34
C ALA A 154 -3.39 3.48 15.24
N PRO A 155 -4.34 3.05 16.12
CA PRO A 155 -4.15 1.77 16.81
C PRO A 155 -4.26 0.56 15.86
N TRP A 156 -4.92 0.71 14.71
CA TRP A 156 -5.15 -0.37 13.75
C TRP A 156 -4.22 -0.28 12.55
N ASN A 157 -3.94 0.95 12.10
CA ASN A 157 -3.32 1.18 10.80
C ASN A 157 -1.84 0.75 10.76
N ILE A 158 -1.44 0.18 9.63
CA ILE A 158 -0.07 -0.27 9.41
C ILE A 158 0.74 0.88 8.85
N ARG A 159 1.81 1.24 9.55
CA ARG A 159 2.83 2.11 8.99
C ARG A 159 3.59 1.35 7.93
N CYS A 160 3.54 1.86 6.71
CA CYS A 160 4.18 1.28 5.55
C CYS A 160 5.48 2.04 5.31
N ASP A 161 6.62 1.49 5.71
CA ASP A 161 7.91 2.15 5.59
C ASP A 161 8.63 1.72 4.30
N TYR A 162 8.92 2.71 3.46
CA TYR A 162 9.49 2.51 2.14
C TYR A 162 11.01 2.68 2.21
N GLN A 163 11.72 1.71 1.66
CA GLN A 163 13.18 1.74 1.62
C GLN A 163 13.71 1.63 0.20
N LEU A 164 14.85 2.28 0.00
CA LEU A 164 15.60 2.36 -1.23
C LEU A 164 16.91 1.61 -1.03
N ALA A 165 17.17 0.59 -1.83
CA ALA A 165 18.46 -0.10 -1.90
C ALA A 165 19.24 0.38 -3.12
N ARG A 166 20.53 0.68 -2.95
CA ARG A 166 21.46 0.87 -4.06
C ARG A 166 22.27 -0.40 -4.28
N LEU A 167 22.13 -1.02 -5.45
CA LEU A 167 22.77 -2.30 -5.77
C LEU A 167 24.06 -2.13 -6.54
N ARG A 168 24.14 -1.08 -7.38
CA ARG A 168 25.35 -0.76 -8.16
C ARG A 168 26.13 0.41 -7.57
N ALA A 169 27.44 0.38 -7.77
CA ALA A 169 28.36 1.43 -7.33
C ALA A 169 28.67 2.47 -8.42
N ASP A 170 28.08 2.35 -9.62
CA ASP A 170 28.35 3.28 -10.71
C ASP A 170 27.77 4.68 -10.43
N PRO A 171 28.36 5.74 -11.03
CA PRO A 171 27.96 7.11 -10.74
C PRO A 171 26.48 7.42 -11.04
N ALA A 172 25.88 6.78 -12.04
CA ALA A 172 24.48 7.02 -12.40
C ALA A 172 23.54 6.44 -11.34
N ALA A 173 23.82 5.23 -10.83
CA ALA A 173 23.08 4.64 -9.72
C ALA A 173 23.15 5.50 -8.45
N LEU A 174 24.35 6.01 -8.12
CA LEU A 174 24.55 6.90 -6.97
C LEU A 174 23.82 8.23 -7.14
N ALA A 175 23.82 8.81 -8.35
CA ALA A 175 23.12 10.06 -8.62
C ALA A 175 21.59 9.92 -8.43
N LEU A 176 20.99 8.85 -8.97
CA LEU A 176 19.56 8.59 -8.78
C LEU A 176 19.21 8.34 -7.31
N TYR A 177 20.01 7.52 -6.63
CA TYR A 177 19.84 7.22 -5.20
C TYR A 177 19.85 8.50 -4.35
N ARG A 178 20.84 9.37 -4.55
CA ARG A 178 20.94 10.66 -3.85
C ARG A 178 19.84 11.64 -4.23
N PHE A 179 19.40 11.63 -5.49
CA PHE A 179 18.31 12.49 -5.93
C PHE A 179 16.99 12.16 -5.21
N ILE A 180 16.65 10.87 -5.09
CA ILE A 180 15.43 10.42 -4.40
C ILE A 180 15.46 10.79 -2.90
N LEU A 181 16.63 10.65 -2.27
CA LEU A 181 16.83 10.95 -0.84
C LEU A 181 16.99 12.46 -0.56
N GLY A 182 17.45 13.24 -1.54
CA GLY A 182 17.66 14.68 -1.40
C GLY A 182 16.37 15.49 -1.42
N ASP A 183 16.49 16.77 -1.06
CA ASP A 183 15.34 17.68 -0.85
C ASP A 183 14.37 17.76 -2.04
N VAL A 184 14.90 17.73 -3.26
CA VAL A 184 14.10 17.79 -4.49
C VAL A 184 13.26 16.51 -4.65
N GLY A 185 13.86 15.33 -4.50
CA GLY A 185 13.14 14.05 -4.57
C GLY A 185 12.11 13.92 -3.46
N GLN A 186 12.48 14.29 -2.24
CA GLN A 186 11.57 14.35 -1.09
C GLN A 186 10.42 15.36 -1.31
N GLY A 187 10.68 16.46 -2.02
CA GLY A 187 9.67 17.41 -2.45
C GLY A 187 8.59 16.77 -3.32
N TYR A 188 8.99 15.99 -4.33
CA TYR A 188 8.05 15.26 -5.19
C TYR A 188 7.24 14.21 -4.43
N LEU A 189 7.87 13.47 -3.52
CA LEU A 189 7.18 12.47 -2.70
C LEU A 189 6.11 13.11 -1.81
N ARG A 190 6.43 14.22 -1.15
CA ARG A 190 5.46 14.99 -0.36
C ARG A 190 4.33 15.54 -1.22
N GLN A 191 4.64 16.07 -2.40
CA GLN A 191 3.62 16.57 -3.34
C GLN A 191 2.68 15.45 -3.81
N ALA A 192 3.20 14.22 -3.96
CA ALA A 192 2.42 13.03 -4.28
C ALA A 192 1.67 12.43 -3.06
N GLY A 193 1.76 13.04 -1.88
CA GLY A 193 1.03 12.64 -0.68
C GLY A 193 1.70 11.55 0.17
N PHE A 194 2.97 11.21 -0.10
CA PHE A 194 3.72 10.31 0.77
C PHE A 194 4.09 11.01 2.08
N MET A 195 4.11 10.23 3.16
CA MET A 195 4.61 10.70 4.46
C MET A 195 6.15 10.72 4.42
N PRO A 196 6.81 11.59 5.20
CA PRO A 196 8.24 11.46 5.41
C PRO A 196 8.54 10.10 6.04
N PHE A 197 9.70 9.53 5.70
CA PHE A 197 10.24 8.45 6.50
C PHE A 197 10.56 8.99 7.90
N SER A 198 10.28 8.21 8.93
CA SER A 198 10.82 8.42 10.27
C SER A 198 11.35 7.07 10.71
N ASP A 199 12.55 7.05 11.27
CA ASP A 199 12.94 5.92 12.10
C ASP A 199 11.85 5.80 13.18
N ALA A 200 11.25 4.62 13.31
CA ALA A 200 10.36 4.38 14.43
C ALA A 200 11.23 4.45 15.70
N GLU A 201 10.95 5.43 16.57
CA GLU A 201 11.43 5.44 17.95
C GLU A 201 10.77 4.31 18.75
#